data_AF-A0AAV4HAF1-F1
#
_entry.id   AF-A0AAV4HAF1-F1
#
_cell.length_a   1.000
_cell.length_b   1.000
_cell.length_c   1.000
_cell.angle_alpha   90.00
_cell.angle_beta   90.00
_cell.angle_gamma   90.00
#
_symmetry.space_group_name_H-M   'P 1'
#
loop_
_entity.id
_entity.type
_entity.pdbx_description
1 polymer ?
#
loop_
_entity_poly.entity_id
_entity_poly.type
_entity_poly.pdbx_seq_one_letter_code
_entity_poly.pdbx_strand_id
1 'polypeptide(L)'
;MQQPALSLAAPRTQTLNYCLMKQSSCLSKSNRQYLNLRRTKEAYVSRRQTHPEKLPKTQCGQGCALLAHDVRPEKTKPTGTEKDGRGYLAQLRCNGKSPILQKYLYDIGASPCDACLQCGQSPDDLHHALYDCPEVDFFRSLIPGDPMESLWESPVEMIEFLRASQWLPIA
;
A
#
# COMPACT_ATOMS: atom_id res chain seq x y z
N MET A 1 4.16 41.24 -42.25
CA MET A 1 3.47 41.37 -40.94
C MET A 1 2.66 40.11 -40.73
N GLN A 2 2.68 39.36 -39.64
CA GLN A 2 3.47 39.28 -38.41
C GLN A 2 3.06 37.91 -37.84
N GLN A 3 4.01 37.03 -37.48
CA GLN A 3 3.70 35.82 -36.70
C GLN A 3 3.28 36.22 -35.29
N PRO A 4 2.47 35.38 -34.63
CA PRO A 4 2.79 35.01 -33.25
C PRO A 4 2.60 33.50 -33.03
N ALA A 5 3.13 32.84 -32.02
CA ALA A 5 4.26 33.03 -31.11
C ALA A 5 4.31 31.69 -30.37
N LEU A 6 5.51 31.21 -30.08
CA LEU A 6 5.77 30.05 -29.23
C LEU A 6 5.09 30.21 -27.87
N SER A 7 4.43 29.17 -27.35
CA SER A 7 4.10 29.08 -25.92
C SER A 7 4.51 27.71 -25.37
N LEU A 8 5.77 27.69 -24.94
CA LEU A 8 6.31 27.07 -23.73
C LEU A 8 5.59 25.83 -23.16
N ALA A 9 6.29 24.71 -23.31
CA ALA A 9 6.12 23.54 -22.48
C ALA A 9 6.48 23.80 -21.00
N ALA A 10 5.80 23.01 -20.13
CA ALA A 10 6.12 22.62 -18.75
C ALA A 10 5.51 23.49 -17.61
N PRO A 11 5.14 22.89 -16.44
CA PRO A 11 6.03 22.01 -15.68
C PRO A 11 5.41 20.69 -15.20
N ARG A 12 5.81 19.56 -15.81
CA ARG A 12 5.71 18.19 -15.25
C ARG A 12 6.53 17.99 -13.95
N THR A 13 7.23 19.02 -13.47
CA THR A 13 8.17 18.94 -12.34
C THR A 13 7.54 19.22 -10.97
N GLN A 14 6.36 19.86 -10.91
CA GLN A 14 5.73 20.17 -9.61
C GLN A 14 5.08 18.92 -8.97
N THR A 15 4.45 18.05 -9.77
CA THR A 15 3.80 16.83 -9.29
C THR A 15 4.81 15.77 -8.82
N LEU A 16 5.96 15.65 -9.50
CA LEU A 16 7.06 14.76 -9.09
C LEU A 16 7.67 15.15 -7.73
N ASN A 17 7.83 16.45 -7.47
CA ASN A 17 8.35 16.94 -6.21
C ASN A 17 7.41 16.65 -5.03
N TYR A 18 6.09 16.73 -5.24
CA TYR A 18 5.11 16.40 -4.20
C TYR A 18 5.11 14.90 -3.84
N CYS A 19 5.22 14.01 -4.84
CA CYS A 19 5.37 12.57 -4.62
C CYS A 19 6.68 12.20 -3.89
N LEU A 20 7.81 12.80 -4.26
CA LEU A 20 9.10 12.56 -3.60
C LEU A 20 9.13 13.08 -2.15
N MET A 21 8.45 14.20 -1.86
CA MET A 21 8.30 14.71 -0.50
C MET A 21 7.39 13.85 0.37
N LYS A 22 6.28 13.30 -0.17
CA LYS A 22 5.45 12.34 0.59
C LYS A 22 6.18 11.00 0.80
N GLN A 23 6.93 10.49 -0.17
CA GLN A 23 7.75 9.27 -0.01
C GLN A 23 8.83 9.42 1.09
N SER A 24 9.54 10.55 1.14
CA SER A 24 10.53 10.82 2.19
C SER A 24 9.91 10.98 3.58
N SER A 25 8.70 11.53 3.69
CA SER A 25 7.92 11.58 4.94
C SER A 25 7.50 10.18 5.42
N CYS A 26 7.09 9.28 4.52
CA CYS A 26 6.78 7.89 4.86
C CYS A 26 8.04 7.09 5.27
N LEU A 27 9.17 7.29 4.57
CA LEU A 27 10.45 6.65 4.89
C LEU A 27 11.01 7.13 6.24
N SER A 28 10.85 8.41 6.58
CA SER A 28 11.31 8.95 7.87
C SER A 28 10.49 8.46 9.06
N LYS A 29 9.17 8.28 8.91
CA LYS A 29 8.31 7.65 9.93
C LYS A 29 8.65 6.18 10.15
N SER A 30 8.90 5.44 9.07
CA SER A 30 9.36 4.05 9.11
C SER A 30 10.74 3.92 9.77
N ASN A 31 11.70 4.80 9.43
CA ASN A 31 13.02 4.83 10.06
C ASN A 31 12.96 5.18 11.56
N ARG A 32 12.11 6.12 11.96
CA ARG A 32 11.94 6.48 13.38
C ARG A 32 11.36 5.31 14.19
N GLN A 33 10.39 4.59 13.61
CA GLN A 33 9.85 3.37 14.22
C GLN A 33 10.91 2.26 14.32
N TYR A 34 11.71 2.07 13.27
CA TYR A 34 12.81 1.11 13.24
C TYR A 34 13.88 1.42 14.29
N LEU A 35 14.31 2.67 14.41
CA LEU A 35 15.29 3.11 15.40
C LEU A 35 14.76 2.98 16.84
N ASN A 36 13.48 3.27 17.07
CA ASN A 36 12.86 3.04 18.38
C ASN A 36 12.80 1.55 18.73
N LEU A 37 12.45 0.68 17.77
CA LEU A 37 12.43 -0.77 17.98
C LEU A 37 13.85 -1.33 18.23
N ARG A 38 14.87 -0.74 17.60
CA ARG A 38 16.26 -1.12 17.80
C ARG A 38 16.74 -0.72 19.21
N ARG A 39 16.46 0.50 19.65
CA ARG A 39 16.79 0.98 21.01
C ARG A 39 16.11 0.15 22.09
N THR A 40 14.84 -0.23 21.90
CA THR A 40 14.13 -1.07 22.88
C THR A 40 14.69 -2.49 22.94
N LYS A 41 15.09 -3.07 21.79
CA LYS A 41 15.78 -4.37 21.76
C LYS A 41 17.15 -4.31 22.46
N GLU A 42 17.95 -3.30 22.20
CA GLU A 42 19.27 -3.12 22.82
C GLU A 42 19.15 -2.95 24.35
N ALA A 43 18.20 -2.13 24.80
CA ALA A 43 17.89 -1.97 26.22
C ALA A 43 17.41 -3.28 26.88
N TYR A 44 16.60 -4.09 26.18
CA TYR A 44 16.16 -5.40 26.66
C TYR A 44 17.33 -6.40 26.77
N VAL A 45 18.20 -6.47 25.77
CA VAL A 45 19.37 -7.37 25.77
C VAL A 45 20.35 -6.99 26.89
N SER A 46 20.64 -5.70 27.05
CA SER A 46 21.52 -5.21 28.13
C SER A 46 20.95 -5.53 29.52
N ARG A 47 19.63 -5.37 29.71
CA ARG A 47 18.96 -5.67 30.98
C ARG A 47 18.91 -7.17 31.30
N ARG A 48 18.76 -8.03 30.28
CA ARG A 48 18.86 -9.50 30.41
C ARG A 48 20.27 -9.96 30.80
N GLN A 49 21.31 -9.26 30.34
CA GLN A 49 22.70 -9.59 30.68
C GLN A 49 23.10 -9.13 32.08
N THR A 50 22.57 -8.00 32.55
CA THR A 50 22.97 -7.37 33.82
C THR A 50 22.10 -7.79 35.01
N HIS A 51 20.82 -8.10 34.80
CA HIS A 51 19.87 -8.46 35.87
C HIS A 51 18.86 -9.53 35.42
N PRO A 52 19.31 -10.77 35.16
CA PRO A 52 18.42 -11.85 34.71
C PRO A 52 17.30 -12.17 35.72
N GLU A 53 17.51 -11.92 37.01
CA GLU A 53 16.55 -12.14 38.09
C GLU A 53 15.40 -11.12 38.15
N LYS A 54 15.56 -9.94 37.53
CA LYS A 54 14.56 -8.85 37.55
C LYS A 54 13.62 -8.87 36.34
N LEU A 55 13.74 -9.86 35.46
CA LEU A 55 12.81 -10.02 34.34
C LEU A 55 11.48 -10.58 34.85
N PRO A 56 10.33 -9.96 34.50
CA PRO A 56 9.03 -10.44 34.94
C PRO A 56 8.82 -11.86 34.40
N LYS A 57 8.70 -12.83 35.32
CA LYS A 57 8.40 -14.23 35.00
C LYS A 57 6.91 -14.35 34.77
N THR A 58 6.50 -14.66 33.54
CA THR A 58 5.14 -15.12 33.27
C THR A 58 5.06 -16.64 33.33
N GLN A 59 3.88 -17.16 33.65
CA GLN A 59 3.63 -18.59 33.85
C GLN A 59 3.91 -19.49 32.63
N CYS A 60 4.22 -18.92 31.46
CA CYS A 60 4.58 -19.67 30.24
C CYS A 60 6.09 -19.81 29.98
N GLY A 61 6.98 -19.31 30.86
CA GLY A 61 8.43 -19.42 30.68
C GLY A 61 9.01 -18.67 29.46
N GLN A 62 8.18 -17.95 28.70
CA GLN A 62 8.59 -17.09 27.60
C GLN A 62 8.48 -15.63 28.01
N GLY A 63 9.62 -14.92 27.98
CA GLY A 63 9.76 -13.55 28.46
C GLY A 63 8.71 -12.60 27.89
N CYS A 64 7.94 -11.99 28.78
CA CYS A 64 6.88 -11.06 28.41
C CYS A 64 7.41 -9.71 27.95
N ALA A 65 7.05 -9.36 26.71
CA ALA A 65 6.96 -7.98 26.25
C ALA A 65 5.74 -7.31 26.90
N LEU A 66 5.83 -6.96 28.18
CA LEU A 66 4.79 -6.25 28.92
C LEU A 66 5.07 -4.74 28.93
N LEU A 67 4.65 -4.06 27.85
CA LEU A 67 4.23 -2.65 27.85
C LEU A 67 3.28 -2.43 26.65
N ALA A 68 2.08 -3.03 26.67
CA ALA A 68 0.95 -2.65 25.79
C ALA A 68 -0.36 -3.42 26.09
N HIS A 69 -0.65 -3.79 27.35
CA HIS A 69 -1.92 -4.44 27.71
C HIS A 69 -2.95 -3.47 28.33
N ASP A 70 -2.81 -2.17 28.08
CA ASP A 70 -3.91 -1.24 28.32
C ASP A 70 -4.83 -1.23 27.09
N VAL A 71 -6.00 -1.84 27.26
CA VAL A 71 -7.22 -1.70 26.46
C VAL A 71 -6.97 -1.56 24.95
N ARG A 72 -6.45 -2.64 24.34
CA ARG A 72 -6.63 -2.79 22.89
C ARG A 72 -8.08 -3.24 22.71
N PRO A 73 -8.95 -2.49 21.99
CA PRO A 73 -10.26 -3.03 21.64
C PRO A 73 -10.05 -4.41 21.02
N GLU A 74 -10.84 -5.38 21.45
CA GLU A 74 -10.75 -6.75 20.94
C GLU A 74 -10.64 -6.67 19.43
N LYS A 75 -9.43 -6.97 18.92
CA LYS A 75 -9.22 -7.07 17.48
C LYS A 75 -10.00 -8.31 17.10
N THR A 76 -11.25 -8.12 16.69
CA THR A 76 -11.93 -9.03 15.79
C THR A 76 -10.91 -9.36 14.71
N LYS A 77 -10.43 -10.62 14.73
CA LYS A 77 -9.45 -11.05 13.74
C LYS A 77 -10.17 -10.89 12.42
N PRO A 78 -9.69 -10.05 11.49
CA PRO A 78 -10.26 -9.99 10.16
C PRO A 78 -10.31 -11.42 9.66
N THR A 79 -11.51 -11.86 9.25
CA THR A 79 -11.73 -13.13 8.57
C THR A 79 -10.71 -13.25 7.44
N GLY A 80 -10.28 -14.46 7.08
CA GLY A 80 -9.13 -14.68 6.18
C GLY A 80 -9.16 -13.85 4.90
N THR A 81 -10.35 -13.52 4.41
CA THR A 81 -10.65 -12.75 3.21
C THR A 81 -10.46 -11.22 3.33
N GLU A 82 -10.42 -10.65 4.54
CA GLU A 82 -10.13 -9.22 4.77
C GLU A 82 -8.63 -8.91 4.80
N LYS A 83 -7.78 -9.92 5.07
CA LYS A 83 -6.32 -9.74 5.10
C LYS A 83 -5.74 -9.52 3.71
N ASP A 84 -6.34 -10.14 2.70
CA ASP A 84 -5.79 -10.17 1.35
C ASP A 84 -5.95 -8.81 0.65
N GLY A 85 -7.13 -8.17 0.76
CA GLY A 85 -7.38 -6.86 0.16
C GLY A 85 -6.39 -5.77 0.59
N ARG A 86 -5.99 -5.77 1.87
CA ARG A 86 -4.99 -4.80 2.38
C ARG A 86 -3.60 -5.00 1.79
N GLY A 87 -3.22 -6.26 1.54
CA GLY A 87 -1.95 -6.61 0.90
C GLY A 87 -1.89 -6.07 -0.53
N TYR A 88 -2.97 -6.29 -1.29
CA TYR A 88 -3.08 -5.76 -2.65
C TYR A 88 -3.05 -4.23 -2.68
N LEU A 89 -3.79 -3.54 -1.82
CA LEU A 89 -3.71 -2.07 -1.75
C LEU A 89 -2.29 -1.58 -1.45
N ALA A 90 -1.59 -2.21 -0.51
CA ALA A 90 -0.21 -1.84 -0.18
C ALA A 90 0.72 -1.98 -1.39
N GLN A 91 0.53 -3.03 -2.19
CA GLN A 91 1.27 -3.28 -3.43
C GLN A 91 0.92 -2.26 -4.53
N LEU A 92 -0.36 -1.93 -4.73
CA LEU A 92 -0.79 -0.93 -5.71
C LEU A 92 -0.21 0.45 -5.39
N ARG A 93 -0.23 0.85 -4.12
CA ARG A 93 0.41 2.07 -3.61
C ARG A 93 1.92 2.11 -3.87
N CYS A 94 2.56 0.95 -4.06
CA CYS A 94 3.97 0.83 -4.45
C CYS A 94 4.14 0.84 -5.97
N ASN A 95 3.48 1.78 -6.66
CA ASN A 95 3.55 1.95 -8.12
C ASN A 95 3.09 0.70 -8.90
N GLY A 96 1.96 0.11 -8.50
CA GLY A 96 1.35 -0.99 -9.24
C GLY A 96 2.09 -2.33 -9.16
N LYS A 97 2.94 -2.56 -8.14
CA LYS A 97 3.67 -3.83 -7.97
C LYS A 97 2.79 -4.93 -7.37
N SER A 98 1.66 -5.20 -8.00
CA SER A 98 0.64 -6.11 -7.51
C SER A 98 0.34 -7.20 -8.53
N PRO A 99 0.17 -8.47 -8.13
CA PRO A 99 -0.13 -9.56 -9.04
C PRO A 99 -1.55 -9.51 -9.62
N ILE A 100 -2.36 -8.50 -9.25
CA ILE A 100 -3.66 -8.26 -9.87
C ILE A 100 -3.55 -7.52 -11.23
N LEU A 101 -2.37 -6.95 -11.54
CA LEU A 101 -2.10 -6.22 -12.77
C LEU A 101 -1.26 -7.08 -13.73
N GLN A 102 -1.72 -7.29 -14.96
CA GLN A 102 -1.01 -8.11 -15.95
C GLN A 102 0.34 -7.49 -16.33
N LYS A 103 0.47 -6.16 -16.35
CA LYS A 103 1.77 -5.53 -16.58
C LYS A 103 2.82 -6.00 -15.58
N TYR A 104 2.48 -6.04 -14.29
CA TYR A 104 3.42 -6.48 -13.26
C TYR A 104 3.79 -7.96 -13.45
N LEU A 105 2.83 -8.81 -13.78
CA LEU A 105 3.08 -10.23 -14.05
C LEU A 105 3.94 -10.43 -15.30
N TYR A 106 3.72 -9.65 -16.35
CA TYR A 106 4.55 -9.65 -17.55
C TYR A 106 5.99 -9.22 -17.24
N ASP A 107 6.17 -8.11 -16.50
CA ASP A 107 7.48 -7.56 -16.14
C ASP A 107 8.32 -8.57 -15.31
N ILE A 108 7.69 -9.45 -14.53
CA ILE A 108 8.37 -10.52 -13.77
C ILE A 108 8.43 -11.87 -14.50
N GLY A 109 7.93 -11.97 -15.74
CA GLY A 109 7.91 -13.20 -16.53
C GLY A 109 6.88 -14.25 -16.08
N ALA A 110 5.87 -13.85 -15.29
CA ALA A 110 4.79 -14.72 -14.83
C ALA A 110 3.56 -14.74 -15.74
N SER A 111 3.44 -13.78 -16.68
CA SER A 111 2.39 -13.73 -17.69
C SER A 111 2.99 -13.60 -19.09
N PRO A 112 2.39 -14.22 -20.13
CA PRO A 112 2.88 -14.10 -21.51
C PRO A 112 2.58 -12.73 -22.16
N CYS A 113 1.69 -11.92 -21.59
CA CYS A 113 1.36 -10.58 -22.09
C CYS A 113 0.94 -9.63 -20.97
N ASP A 114 0.95 -8.33 -21.25
CA ASP A 114 0.54 -7.26 -20.33
C ASP A 114 -0.86 -6.72 -20.65
N ALA A 115 -1.71 -7.49 -21.34
CA ALA A 115 -3.06 -7.06 -21.70
C ALA A 115 -4.02 -7.13 -20.50
N CYS A 116 -4.92 -6.17 -20.38
CA CYS A 116 -5.89 -6.09 -19.29
C CYS A 116 -6.85 -7.26 -19.34
N LEU A 117 -7.04 -7.93 -18.19
CA LEU A 117 -7.97 -9.05 -18.09
C LEU A 117 -9.43 -8.64 -18.30
N GLN A 118 -9.75 -7.35 -18.12
CA GLN A 118 -11.11 -6.84 -18.28
C GLN A 118 -11.38 -6.46 -19.74
N CYS A 119 -10.60 -5.54 -20.30
CA CYS A 119 -10.88 -4.98 -21.64
C CYS A 119 -9.98 -5.51 -22.77
N GLY A 120 -8.95 -6.30 -22.46
CA GLY A 120 -7.99 -6.83 -23.43
C GLY A 120 -6.98 -5.82 -23.99
N GLN A 121 -7.05 -4.55 -23.60
CA GLN A 121 -6.08 -3.52 -24.03
C GLN A 121 -4.79 -3.59 -23.21
N SER A 122 -3.67 -3.19 -23.80
CA SER A 122 -2.38 -3.09 -23.11
C SER A 122 -1.89 -1.63 -23.03
N PRO A 123 -1.13 -1.25 -21.99
CA PRO A 123 -0.73 -2.09 -20.85
C PRO A 123 -1.79 -2.12 -19.71
N ASP A 124 -1.93 -3.26 -19.04
CA ASP A 124 -2.69 -3.42 -17.80
C ASP A 124 -1.88 -2.95 -16.59
N ASP A 125 -1.64 -1.64 -16.55
CA ASP A 125 -0.97 -1.00 -15.44
C ASP A 125 -1.95 -0.33 -14.47
N LEU A 126 -1.43 0.26 -13.41
CA LEU A 126 -2.26 0.90 -12.39
C LEU A 126 -3.05 2.09 -12.97
N HIS A 127 -2.47 2.82 -13.91
CA HIS A 127 -3.14 3.95 -14.53
C HIS A 127 -4.31 3.46 -15.38
N HIS A 128 -4.07 2.43 -16.20
CA HIS A 128 -5.11 1.80 -17.00
C HIS A 128 -6.26 1.29 -16.11
N ALA A 129 -5.94 0.57 -15.04
CA ALA A 129 -6.95 0.06 -14.11
C ALA A 129 -7.82 1.18 -13.50
N LEU A 130 -7.18 2.29 -13.12
CA LEU A 130 -7.84 3.38 -12.40
C LEU A 130 -8.49 4.45 -13.30
N TYR A 131 -8.08 4.61 -14.55
CA TYR A 131 -8.52 5.72 -15.41
C TYR A 131 -8.93 5.34 -16.83
N ASP A 132 -8.29 4.33 -17.43
CA ASP A 132 -8.46 4.12 -18.88
C ASP A 132 -9.35 2.92 -19.21
N CYS A 133 -9.46 1.93 -18.31
CA CYS A 133 -10.22 0.71 -18.57
C CYS A 133 -11.73 1.02 -18.68
N PRO A 134 -12.36 0.80 -19.84
CA PRO A 134 -13.77 1.15 -20.06
C PRO A 134 -14.73 0.18 -19.36
N GLU A 135 -14.32 -1.08 -19.18
CA GLU A 135 -15.14 -2.14 -18.57
C GLU A 135 -15.41 -1.90 -17.07
N VAL A 136 -14.61 -1.04 -16.43
CA VAL A 136 -14.74 -0.73 -15.00
C VAL A 136 -15.22 0.68 -14.73
N ASP A 137 -15.58 1.44 -15.78
CA ASP A 137 -15.93 2.86 -15.65
C ASP A 137 -17.19 3.06 -14.78
N PHE A 138 -18.15 2.13 -14.89
CA PHE A 138 -19.31 2.09 -14.01
C PHE A 138 -18.91 1.96 -12.54
N PHE A 139 -18.01 1.04 -12.20
CA PHE A 139 -17.56 0.85 -10.81
C PHE A 139 -16.70 2.01 -10.31
N ARG A 140 -15.91 2.62 -11.20
CA ARG A 140 -15.09 3.79 -10.88
C ARG A 140 -15.93 4.99 -10.45
N SER A 141 -17.11 5.16 -11.04
CA SER A 141 -18.06 6.22 -10.65
C SER A 141 -18.56 6.10 -9.20
N LEU A 142 -18.41 4.94 -8.57
CA LEU A 142 -18.78 4.70 -7.18
C LEU A 142 -17.70 5.12 -6.19
N ILE A 143 -16.47 5.37 -6.66
CA ILE A 143 -15.36 5.82 -5.82
C ILE A 143 -15.48 7.34 -5.62
N PRO A 144 -15.43 7.85 -4.38
CA PRO A 144 -15.46 9.29 -4.15
C PRO A 144 -14.13 9.95 -4.56
N GLY A 145 -14.18 10.87 -5.51
CA GLY A 145 -13.04 11.70 -5.87
C GLY A 145 -12.06 11.04 -6.85
N ASP A 146 -10.78 11.42 -6.76
CA ASP A 146 -9.75 10.87 -7.63
C ASP A 146 -9.41 9.42 -7.25
N PRO A 147 -9.41 8.46 -8.18
CA PRO A 147 -9.10 7.06 -7.89
C PRO A 147 -7.70 6.83 -7.30
N MET A 148 -6.69 7.59 -7.71
CA MET A 148 -5.32 7.46 -7.17
C MET A 148 -5.22 8.03 -5.76
N GLU A 149 -5.93 9.11 -5.42
CA GLU A 149 -6.03 9.60 -4.05
C GLU A 149 -6.82 8.63 -3.17
N SER A 150 -7.91 8.08 -3.70
CA SER A 150 -8.77 7.10 -3.02
C SER A 150 -8.02 5.82 -2.63
N LEU A 151 -6.97 5.43 -3.37
CA LEU A 151 -6.07 4.36 -2.95
C LEU A 151 -5.52 4.59 -1.55
N TRP A 152 -5.28 5.84 -1.13
CA TRP A 152 -4.73 6.21 0.18
C TRP A 152 -5.80 6.57 1.20
N GLU A 153 -6.80 7.35 0.77
CA GLU A 153 -7.78 8.00 1.65
C GLU A 153 -9.00 7.12 1.92
N SER A 154 -9.37 6.28 0.95
CA SER A 154 -10.60 5.46 0.97
C SER A 154 -10.29 3.98 0.66
N PRO A 155 -9.50 3.31 1.51
CA PRO A 155 -9.06 1.93 1.25
C PRO A 155 -10.20 0.91 1.25
N VAL A 156 -11.31 1.16 1.95
CA VAL A 156 -12.43 0.22 2.00
C VAL A 156 -13.16 0.24 0.66
N GLU A 157 -13.51 1.44 0.21
CA GLU A 157 -14.17 1.73 -1.06
C GLU A 157 -13.32 1.24 -2.24
N MET A 158 -12.00 1.40 -2.16
CA MET A 158 -11.08 0.88 -3.18
C MET A 158 -11.05 -0.65 -3.22
N ILE A 159 -11.12 -1.34 -2.08
CA ILE A 159 -11.22 -2.81 -2.07
C ILE A 159 -12.55 -3.26 -2.67
N GLU A 160 -13.64 -2.57 -2.37
CA GLU A 160 -14.95 -2.86 -2.94
C GLU A 160 -14.96 -2.65 -4.46
N PHE A 161 -14.39 -1.55 -4.94
CA PHE A 161 -14.17 -1.30 -6.36
C PHE A 161 -13.37 -2.41 -7.04
N LEU A 162 -12.24 -2.82 -6.46
CA LEU A 162 -11.38 -3.86 -7.04
C LEU A 162 -12.06 -5.24 -7.07
N ARG A 163 -12.91 -5.54 -6.07
CA ARG A 163 -13.73 -6.75 -6.05
C ARG A 163 -14.85 -6.71 -7.08
N ALA A 164 -15.57 -5.58 -7.17
CA ALA A 164 -16.64 -5.39 -8.15
C ALA A 164 -16.10 -5.46 -9.59
N SER A 165 -14.88 -4.97 -9.80
CA SER A 165 -14.14 -5.03 -11.06
C SER A 165 -13.44 -6.38 -11.31
N GLN A 166 -13.64 -7.40 -10.46
CA GLN A 166 -13.09 -8.75 -10.58
C GLN A 166 -11.55 -8.86 -10.60
N TRP A 167 -10.81 -7.81 -10.23
CA TRP A 167 -9.35 -7.91 -10.03
C TRP A 167 -8.99 -8.64 -8.73
N LEU A 168 -9.88 -8.58 -7.74
CA LEU A 168 -9.74 -9.33 -6.50
C LEU A 168 -10.70 -10.52 -6.49
N PRO A 169 -10.25 -11.69 -6.01
CA PRO A 169 -11.16 -12.81 -5.81
C PRO A 169 -12.29 -12.41 -4.85
N ILE A 170 -13.50 -12.86 -5.19
CA ILE A 170 -14.69 -12.66 -4.36
C ILE A 170 -14.52 -13.54 -3.10
N ALA A 171 -14.71 -12.90 -1.94
CA ALA A 171 -14.58 -13.49 -0.61
C ALA A 171 -15.78 -14.37 -0.25
#